data_AF-H0EJZ6-F1
#
_entry.id   AF-H0EJZ6-F1
#
_cell.length_a   1.000
_cell.length_b   1.000
_cell.length_c   1.000
_cell.angle_alpha   90.00
_cell.angle_beta   90.00
_cell.angle_gamma   90.00
#
_symmetry.space_group_name_H-M   'P 1'
#
loop_
_entity.id
_entity.type
_entity.pdbx_description
1 polymer ?
#
loop_
_entity_poly.entity_id
_entity_poly.type
_entity_poly.pdbx_seq_one_letter_code
_entity_poly.pdbx_strand_id
1 'polypeptide(L)'
;MTWADWKTPPGTDWANPSIRGSYGIDNSFNAGECPTGSTCNRNIRTDALAAWRAEIGAPAAAAYELVFILSAGQDESSTWQEFGEMLFQSKEDIPDSFGPPVGNVTHRNYAKTRYQDWSSWAAAATIWPNAGGGSSTQAESSGMGTYAHELSHLLSIGDNYNNPYSDPPRRAYTGPWSMMSRGSFNGPGGPHTRWQIPPQEGGSMGSYHTVRDKLQLGLALNTSVVILSREALADSGLVVATIQARSVAPGAGQLMGMRVRLSSDLAPACDVNTDPYCDGRGYNNYELEVVDRMGADSFQPDSGVMISKSKNNGNAGPFQWTIDANPQDIRMLNFYRPNGTAEYITIGDYRQLADALFHAGTRSGSEYEYVDVGNSLHFYIIDVQRDARGVLSYTTAVRSLGGKGSSIHGVSLTQGQATTVDASKGMTCTFQLDNTGSFIASRGRAHPQNVRAYLNSDVYRLNATVDAAGWTVVVPNALSTAEFGKAKTVQVAVAADASAAQFAVVKLTAVSESDPSKVAMSLCRVRK
;
A
#
# COMPACT_ATOMS: atom_id res chain seq x y z
N MET A 1 5.33 6.32 -27.89
CA MET A 1 5.53 4.91 -28.26
C MET A 1 5.44 4.82 -29.77
N THR A 2 6.26 3.99 -30.40
CA THR A 2 6.38 3.86 -31.85
C THR A 2 6.39 2.39 -32.26
N TRP A 3 6.32 2.10 -33.56
CA TRP A 3 6.46 0.74 -34.07
C TRP A 3 7.78 0.06 -33.66
N ALA A 4 8.87 0.82 -33.56
CA ALA A 4 10.20 0.28 -33.24
C ALA A 4 10.29 -0.32 -31.81
N ASP A 5 9.37 0.11 -30.95
CA ASP A 5 9.26 -0.27 -29.55
C ASP A 5 8.59 -1.65 -29.38
N TRP A 6 7.69 -2.04 -30.29
CA TRP A 6 7.02 -3.35 -30.27
C TRP A 6 8.00 -4.48 -30.66
N LYS A 7 7.95 -5.61 -29.94
CA LYS A 7 8.77 -6.78 -30.22
C LYS A 7 7.87 -7.99 -30.38
N THR A 8 7.61 -8.37 -31.63
CA THR A 8 6.89 -9.61 -31.92
C THR A 8 7.56 -10.80 -31.23
N PRO A 9 6.80 -11.69 -30.58
CA PRO A 9 7.32 -12.98 -30.12
C PRO A 9 8.17 -13.66 -31.23
N PRO A 10 9.46 -13.97 -31.01
CA PRO A 10 10.31 -14.62 -32.01
C PRO A 10 9.79 -16.00 -32.40
N GLY A 11 9.88 -16.30 -33.70
CA GLY A 11 9.53 -17.59 -34.28
C GLY A 11 10.68 -18.59 -34.19
N THR A 12 10.62 -19.53 -33.25
CA THR A 12 11.49 -20.71 -33.22
C THR A 12 10.69 -21.98 -32.93
N ASP A 13 11.03 -23.03 -33.69
CA ASP A 13 10.42 -24.34 -34.02
C ASP A 13 9.71 -25.17 -32.92
N TRP A 14 8.83 -24.53 -32.16
CA TRP A 14 7.63 -25.12 -31.55
C TRP A 14 6.39 -24.65 -32.35
N ALA A 15 6.68 -24.21 -33.59
CA ALA A 15 6.25 -22.95 -34.14
C ALA A 15 5.87 -23.12 -35.60
N ASN A 16 4.59 -22.95 -35.90
CA ASN A 16 4.26 -22.29 -37.14
C ASN A 16 4.19 -20.78 -36.88
N PRO A 17 5.19 -19.98 -37.32
CA PRO A 17 5.18 -18.52 -37.18
C PRO A 17 4.02 -17.84 -37.94
N SER A 18 3.25 -18.57 -38.75
CA SER A 18 2.04 -18.07 -39.40
C SER A 18 0.79 -18.05 -38.50
N ILE A 19 0.83 -18.59 -37.27
CA ILE A 19 -0.34 -18.72 -36.38
C ILE A 19 -0.15 -17.91 -35.09
N ARG A 20 0.15 -16.60 -35.26
CA ARG A 20 0.16 -15.62 -34.18
C ARG A 20 -1.20 -15.63 -33.47
N GLY A 21 -1.21 -15.47 -32.14
CA GLY A 21 -2.43 -15.45 -31.33
C GLY A 21 -2.97 -16.80 -30.89
N SER A 22 -2.32 -17.92 -31.28
CA SER A 22 -2.82 -19.26 -30.93
C SER A 22 -2.91 -19.56 -29.41
N TYR A 23 -2.01 -18.97 -28.62
CA TYR A 23 -1.98 -19.07 -27.15
C TYR A 23 -2.46 -17.82 -26.41
N GLY A 24 -2.55 -16.68 -27.10
CA GLY A 24 -2.97 -15.39 -26.51
C GLY A 24 -4.46 -15.10 -26.68
N ILE A 25 -5.00 -15.34 -27.88
CA ILE A 25 -6.45 -15.21 -28.12
C ILE A 25 -7.15 -16.42 -27.53
N ASP A 26 -7.97 -16.18 -26.51
CA ASP A 26 -8.75 -17.18 -25.83
C ASP A 26 -10.26 -16.87 -25.80
N ASN A 27 -11.05 -17.82 -25.32
CA ASN A 27 -12.51 -17.68 -25.24
C ASN A 27 -12.99 -16.92 -23.99
N SER A 28 -12.08 -16.41 -23.17
CA SER A 28 -12.37 -15.72 -21.92
C SER A 28 -12.26 -14.20 -22.06
N PHE A 29 -11.13 -13.68 -22.54
CA PHE A 29 -10.87 -12.24 -22.63
C PHE A 29 -11.15 -11.69 -24.03
N ASN A 30 -10.79 -12.45 -25.08
CA ASN A 30 -10.78 -11.97 -26.47
C ASN A 30 -11.64 -12.89 -27.37
N ALA A 31 -12.77 -13.35 -26.83
CA ALA A 31 -13.65 -14.30 -27.52
C ALA A 31 -14.11 -13.78 -28.89
N GLY A 32 -13.95 -14.60 -29.93
CA GLY A 32 -14.33 -14.27 -31.30
C GLY A 32 -13.25 -13.56 -32.13
N GLU A 33 -12.09 -13.26 -31.54
CA GLU A 33 -11.01 -12.54 -32.22
C GLU A 33 -9.96 -13.47 -32.85
N CYS A 34 -10.25 -14.77 -32.91
CA CYS A 34 -9.39 -15.74 -33.57
C CYS A 34 -9.49 -15.57 -35.10
N PRO A 35 -8.37 -15.40 -35.82
CA PRO A 35 -8.40 -15.24 -37.27
C PRO A 35 -9.08 -16.43 -37.96
N THR A 36 -9.86 -16.15 -39.00
CA THR A 36 -10.59 -17.17 -39.75
C THR A 36 -9.60 -18.13 -40.41
N GLY A 37 -9.79 -19.43 -40.22
CA GLY A 37 -8.87 -20.46 -40.70
C GLY A 37 -7.69 -20.74 -39.76
N SER A 38 -7.57 -20.02 -38.65
CA SER A 38 -6.60 -20.28 -37.59
C SER A 38 -7.20 -21.08 -36.43
N THR A 39 -6.34 -21.65 -35.58
CA THR A 39 -6.73 -22.27 -34.32
C THR A 39 -6.14 -21.48 -33.16
N CYS A 40 -6.99 -20.93 -32.30
CA CYS A 40 -6.60 -20.23 -31.08
C CYS A 40 -7.09 -20.96 -29.83
N ASN A 41 -7.02 -20.32 -28.66
CA ASN A 41 -7.41 -20.88 -27.37
C ASN A 41 -6.62 -22.16 -27.02
N ARG A 42 -5.35 -22.23 -27.44
CA ARG A 42 -4.44 -23.30 -27.01
C ARG A 42 -3.91 -23.03 -25.61
N ASN A 43 -3.48 -24.09 -24.93
CA ASN A 43 -2.99 -24.00 -23.57
C ASN A 43 -1.46 -24.17 -23.53
N ILE A 44 -0.75 -23.04 -23.39
CA ILE A 44 0.72 -23.03 -23.37
C ILE A 44 1.28 -23.87 -22.22
N ARG A 45 0.60 -23.91 -21.08
CA ARG A 45 1.00 -24.73 -19.93
C ARG A 45 0.94 -26.23 -20.26
N THR A 46 -0.12 -26.68 -20.91
CA THR A 46 -0.25 -28.08 -21.34
C THR A 46 0.86 -28.43 -22.33
N ASP A 47 1.01 -27.64 -23.39
CA ASP A 47 1.91 -27.97 -24.49
C ASP A 47 3.39 -27.86 -24.08
N ALA A 48 3.77 -26.79 -23.36
CA ALA A 48 5.14 -26.58 -22.90
C ALA A 48 5.57 -27.65 -21.89
N LEU A 49 4.73 -27.97 -20.90
CA LEU A 49 5.06 -28.98 -19.91
C LEU A 49 5.07 -30.40 -20.50
N ALA A 50 4.23 -30.69 -21.49
CA ALA A 50 4.23 -31.99 -22.16
C ALA A 50 5.54 -32.22 -22.92
N ALA A 51 5.97 -31.24 -23.70
CA ALA A 51 7.22 -31.33 -24.45
C ALA A 51 8.45 -31.32 -23.55
N TRP A 52 8.49 -30.47 -22.51
CA TRP A 52 9.56 -30.49 -21.52
C TRP A 52 9.68 -31.86 -20.84
N ARG A 53 8.56 -32.47 -20.42
CA ARG A 53 8.55 -33.82 -19.83
C ARG A 53 8.95 -34.91 -20.81
N ALA A 54 8.64 -34.76 -22.09
CA ALA A 54 9.07 -35.70 -23.13
C ALA A 54 10.59 -35.65 -23.33
N GLU A 55 11.21 -34.48 -23.18
CA GLU A 55 12.65 -34.28 -23.30
C GLU A 55 13.43 -34.82 -22.10
N ILE A 56 13.06 -34.43 -20.87
CA ILE A 56 13.85 -34.75 -19.67
C ILE A 56 13.40 -36.05 -18.97
N GLY A 57 12.21 -36.56 -19.30
CA GLY A 57 11.60 -37.73 -18.67
C GLY A 57 10.83 -37.41 -17.38
N ALA A 58 9.76 -38.19 -17.12
CA ALA A 58 8.87 -37.98 -15.98
C ALA A 58 9.55 -38.00 -14.59
N PRO A 59 10.52 -38.91 -14.30
CA PRO A 59 11.20 -38.90 -13.00
C PRO A 59 12.03 -37.63 -12.76
N ALA A 60 12.71 -37.11 -13.78
CA ALA A 60 13.47 -35.87 -13.66
C ALA A 60 12.55 -34.66 -13.49
N ALA A 61 11.44 -34.62 -14.25
CA ALA A 61 10.44 -33.56 -14.12
C ALA A 61 9.77 -33.54 -12.74
N ALA A 62 9.59 -34.70 -12.10
CA ALA A 62 9.00 -34.80 -10.77
C ALA A 62 9.88 -34.20 -9.64
N ALA A 63 11.15 -33.89 -9.92
CA ALA A 63 12.03 -33.20 -8.97
C ALA A 63 11.73 -31.69 -8.85
N TYR A 64 10.87 -31.13 -9.72
CA TYR A 64 10.51 -29.71 -9.73
C TYR A 64 9.10 -29.53 -9.18
N GLU A 65 8.99 -28.89 -8.02
CA GLU A 65 7.70 -28.58 -7.39
C GLU A 65 6.97 -27.44 -8.10
N LEU A 66 7.74 -26.46 -8.60
CA LEU A 66 7.24 -25.26 -9.28
C LEU A 66 7.94 -25.09 -10.63
N VAL A 67 7.18 -24.78 -11.68
CA VAL A 67 7.71 -24.57 -13.04
C VAL A 67 7.30 -23.20 -13.60
N PHE A 68 8.28 -22.41 -14.06
CA PHE A 68 8.03 -21.18 -14.80
C PHE A 68 8.20 -21.42 -16.30
N ILE A 69 7.19 -21.03 -17.07
CA ILE A 69 7.14 -21.12 -18.52
C ILE A 69 7.30 -19.70 -19.05
N LEU A 70 8.35 -19.48 -19.83
CA LEU A 70 8.64 -18.18 -20.44
C LEU A 70 8.26 -18.22 -21.92
N SER A 71 7.27 -17.42 -22.33
CA SER A 71 7.00 -17.15 -23.73
C SER A 71 7.86 -15.99 -24.22
N ALA A 72 8.21 -16.01 -25.49
CA ALA A 72 8.94 -14.92 -26.09
C ALA A 72 8.04 -13.71 -26.41
N GLY A 73 8.59 -12.50 -26.44
CA GLY A 73 7.85 -11.26 -26.72
C GLY A 73 7.08 -10.70 -25.50
N GLN A 74 6.12 -9.81 -25.78
CA GLN A 74 5.33 -9.15 -24.74
C GLN A 74 4.18 -10.00 -24.18
N ASP A 75 3.65 -9.58 -23.01
CA ASP A 75 2.39 -10.04 -22.42
C ASP A 75 1.25 -9.00 -22.54
N GLU A 76 -0.02 -9.46 -22.51
CA GLU A 76 -1.19 -8.61 -22.74
C GLU A 76 -1.37 -7.59 -21.62
N SER A 77 -1.09 -7.99 -20.38
CA SER A 77 -1.18 -7.12 -19.20
C SER A 77 -0.30 -5.88 -19.30
N SER A 78 0.86 -6.02 -19.96
CA SER A 78 1.86 -4.95 -20.11
C SER A 78 1.66 -4.07 -21.35
N THR A 79 0.79 -4.47 -22.29
CA THR A 79 0.72 -3.86 -23.64
C THR A 79 -0.66 -3.35 -24.04
N TRP A 80 -1.73 -3.81 -23.39
CA TRP A 80 -3.10 -3.54 -23.83
C TRP A 80 -3.42 -2.05 -23.92
N GLN A 81 -2.87 -1.20 -23.04
CA GLN A 81 -3.15 0.23 -23.04
C GLN A 81 -2.20 0.97 -23.98
N GLU A 82 -0.93 0.58 -23.94
CA GLU A 82 0.20 1.19 -24.61
C GLU A 82 0.11 1.05 -26.12
N PHE A 83 -0.25 -0.15 -26.59
CA PHE A 83 -0.50 -0.45 -27.99
C PHE A 83 -2.00 -0.44 -28.32
N GLY A 84 -2.79 0.24 -27.49
CA GLY A 84 -4.21 0.53 -27.70
C GLY A 84 -4.43 2.04 -27.70
N GLU A 85 -5.22 2.53 -26.75
CA GLU A 85 -5.70 3.92 -26.69
C GLU A 85 -4.61 4.99 -26.48
N MET A 86 -3.41 4.60 -26.05
CA MET A 86 -2.28 5.54 -25.96
C MET A 86 -1.66 5.81 -27.34
N LEU A 87 -1.70 4.83 -28.25
CA LEU A 87 -1.11 4.93 -29.58
C LEU A 87 -2.14 5.31 -30.65
N PHE A 88 -3.39 4.88 -30.48
CA PHE A 88 -4.48 5.05 -31.45
C PHE A 88 -5.66 5.80 -30.85
N GLN A 89 -6.20 6.76 -31.60
CA GLN A 89 -7.29 7.62 -31.11
C GLN A 89 -8.62 6.86 -31.04
N SER A 90 -8.85 5.96 -31.99
CA SER A 90 -9.98 5.03 -32.06
C SER A 90 -9.50 3.65 -32.52
N LYS A 91 -10.34 2.63 -32.31
CA LYS A 91 -10.03 1.25 -32.75
C LYS A 91 -9.94 1.14 -34.28
N GLU A 92 -10.61 2.02 -35.02
CA GLU A 92 -10.55 2.12 -36.47
C GLU A 92 -9.22 2.69 -36.99
N ASP A 93 -8.44 3.38 -36.14
CA ASP A 93 -7.14 3.94 -36.51
C ASP A 93 -6.00 2.91 -36.43
N ILE A 94 -6.28 1.68 -35.97
CA ILE A 94 -5.27 0.64 -35.80
C ILE A 94 -4.86 0.08 -37.18
N PRO A 95 -3.60 0.25 -37.60
CA PRO A 95 -3.15 -0.20 -38.91
C PRO A 95 -2.97 -1.72 -38.93
N ASP A 96 -2.94 -2.29 -40.15
CA ASP A 96 -2.77 -3.74 -40.37
C ASP A 96 -1.50 -4.31 -39.73
N SER A 97 -0.47 -3.48 -39.52
CA SER A 97 0.76 -3.90 -38.82
C SER A 97 0.51 -4.32 -37.36
N PHE A 98 -0.55 -3.83 -36.74
CA PHE A 98 -1.03 -4.22 -35.41
C PHE A 98 -2.23 -5.19 -35.45
N GLY A 99 -2.61 -5.64 -36.65
CA GLY A 99 -3.66 -6.62 -36.90
C GLY A 99 -3.17 -8.08 -36.90
N PRO A 100 -4.08 -9.02 -37.17
CA PRO A 100 -3.75 -10.44 -37.36
C PRO A 100 -2.86 -10.68 -38.59
N PRO A 101 -2.06 -11.77 -38.62
CA PRO A 101 -1.26 -12.13 -39.78
C PRO A 101 -2.17 -12.28 -41.01
N VAL A 102 -1.86 -11.50 -42.04
CA VAL A 102 -2.71 -11.27 -43.21
C VAL A 102 -2.86 -12.55 -44.05
N GLY A 103 -3.91 -13.32 -43.77
CA GLY A 103 -4.53 -14.27 -44.69
C GLY A 103 -5.85 -13.67 -45.16
N ASN A 104 -6.16 -13.81 -46.45
CA ASN A 104 -7.18 -13.11 -47.25
C ASN A 104 -8.63 -13.10 -46.70
N VAL A 105 -8.88 -12.47 -45.55
CA VAL A 105 -10.20 -12.33 -44.93
C VAL A 105 -10.29 -11.05 -44.09
N THR A 106 -11.43 -10.39 -44.16
CA THR A 106 -11.83 -9.22 -43.37
C THR A 106 -11.80 -9.54 -41.87
N HIS A 107 -10.68 -9.27 -41.22
CA HIS A 107 -10.55 -9.29 -39.76
C HIS A 107 -10.33 -7.88 -39.23
N ARG A 108 -10.71 -7.67 -37.97
CA ARG A 108 -10.53 -6.38 -37.30
C ARG A 108 -9.10 -6.30 -36.77
N ASN A 109 -8.47 -5.14 -36.88
CA ASN A 109 -7.14 -4.91 -36.30
C ASN A 109 -7.17 -4.68 -34.78
N TYR A 110 -8.32 -4.88 -34.16
CA TYR A 110 -8.56 -4.67 -32.74
C TYR A 110 -9.28 -5.86 -32.13
N ALA A 111 -9.12 -6.02 -30.83
CA ALA A 111 -9.73 -7.08 -30.04
C ALA A 111 -10.08 -6.57 -28.64
N LYS A 112 -11.14 -7.11 -28.05
CA LYS A 112 -11.45 -6.89 -26.63
C LYS A 112 -10.30 -7.41 -25.76
N THR A 113 -10.07 -6.80 -24.61
CA THR A 113 -9.09 -7.25 -23.60
C THR A 113 -9.78 -7.48 -22.26
N ARG A 114 -9.03 -7.93 -21.24
CA ARG A 114 -9.54 -8.07 -19.88
C ARG A 114 -10.11 -6.77 -19.30
N TYR A 115 -9.55 -5.62 -19.67
CA TYR A 115 -9.82 -4.34 -19.01
C TYR A 115 -10.69 -3.39 -19.82
N GLN A 116 -10.60 -3.43 -21.15
CA GLN A 116 -11.29 -2.50 -22.03
C GLN A 116 -11.90 -3.23 -23.22
N ASP A 117 -12.91 -2.61 -23.81
CA ASP A 117 -13.63 -3.15 -24.96
C ASP A 117 -12.81 -3.25 -26.25
N TRP A 118 -11.64 -2.61 -26.29
CA TRP A 118 -10.70 -2.75 -27.41
C TRP A 118 -9.25 -2.42 -27.02
N SER A 119 -8.33 -3.08 -27.71
CA SER A 119 -6.92 -2.72 -27.91
C SER A 119 -6.51 -3.21 -29.31
N SER A 120 -5.26 -2.99 -29.75
CA SER A 120 -4.76 -3.66 -30.95
C SER A 120 -4.86 -5.18 -30.82
N TRP A 121 -5.19 -5.84 -31.93
CA TRP A 121 -5.20 -7.30 -31.98
C TRP A 121 -3.82 -7.85 -31.63
N ALA A 122 -2.75 -7.19 -32.04
CA ALA A 122 -1.36 -7.52 -31.71
C ALA A 122 -1.09 -7.62 -30.20
N ALA A 123 -1.65 -6.72 -29.38
CA ALA A 123 -1.53 -6.77 -27.93
C ALA A 123 -2.40 -7.89 -27.34
N ALA A 124 -3.67 -7.99 -27.75
CA ALA A 124 -4.58 -9.04 -27.31
C ALA A 124 -4.11 -10.46 -27.67
N ALA A 125 -3.36 -10.62 -28.77
CA ALA A 125 -2.83 -11.89 -29.24
C ALA A 125 -1.59 -12.38 -28.46
N THR A 126 -1.13 -11.62 -27.46
CA THR A 126 -0.07 -12.05 -26.54
C THR A 126 -0.62 -12.81 -25.35
N ILE A 127 0.22 -13.54 -24.63
CA ILE A 127 -0.26 -14.33 -23.50
C ILE A 127 -0.61 -13.45 -22.30
N TRP A 128 -1.60 -13.88 -21.51
CA TRP A 128 -1.88 -13.29 -20.21
C TRP A 128 -1.04 -13.99 -19.11
N PRO A 129 -0.23 -13.26 -18.32
CA PRO A 129 0.54 -13.87 -17.23
C PRO A 129 -0.37 -14.41 -16.13
N ASN A 130 -0.12 -15.64 -15.69
CA ASN A 130 -0.90 -16.28 -14.62
C ASN A 130 -0.17 -17.48 -13.99
N ALA A 131 -0.54 -17.80 -12.76
CA ALA A 131 -0.10 -18.99 -12.03
C ALA A 131 -1.26 -19.91 -11.65
N GLY A 132 -0.97 -21.20 -11.63
CA GLY A 132 -1.92 -22.24 -11.24
C GLY A 132 -1.36 -23.64 -11.50
N GLY A 133 -1.86 -24.62 -10.74
CA GLY A 133 -1.49 -26.03 -10.93
C GLY A 133 0.01 -26.30 -10.83
N GLY A 134 0.72 -25.62 -9.92
CA GLY A 134 2.16 -25.78 -9.71
C GLY A 134 3.05 -25.12 -10.78
N SER A 135 2.49 -24.23 -11.62
CA SER A 135 3.27 -23.55 -12.66
C SER A 135 2.81 -22.13 -12.91
N SER A 136 3.68 -21.33 -13.51
CA SER A 136 3.41 -19.95 -13.92
C SER A 136 3.80 -19.72 -15.37
N THR A 137 3.02 -18.93 -16.11
CA THR A 137 3.29 -18.55 -17.50
C THR A 137 3.60 -17.05 -17.57
N GLN A 138 4.78 -16.69 -18.04
CA GLN A 138 5.31 -15.32 -18.11
C GLN A 138 5.83 -15.02 -19.51
N ALA A 139 6.02 -13.74 -19.84
CA ALA A 139 6.62 -13.32 -21.10
C ALA A 139 7.98 -12.65 -20.90
N GLU A 140 8.75 -12.44 -21.97
CA GLU A 140 10.04 -11.74 -21.91
C GLU A 140 9.89 -10.28 -21.44
N SER A 141 8.71 -9.68 -21.57
CA SER A 141 8.38 -8.36 -20.98
C SER A 141 7.96 -8.42 -19.52
N SER A 142 7.71 -9.60 -18.95
CA SER A 142 7.27 -9.69 -17.57
C SER A 142 8.45 -9.38 -16.64
N GLY A 143 8.34 -8.30 -15.86
CA GLY A 143 9.39 -7.90 -14.91
C GLY A 143 9.44 -8.78 -13.66
N MET A 144 10.50 -8.63 -12.85
CA MET A 144 10.69 -9.44 -11.62
C MET A 144 9.51 -9.33 -10.64
N GLY A 145 8.80 -8.20 -10.61
CA GLY A 145 7.60 -8.01 -9.80
C GLY A 145 6.48 -8.99 -10.18
N THR A 146 6.29 -9.28 -11.47
CA THR A 146 5.33 -10.28 -11.94
C THR A 146 5.75 -11.68 -11.52
N TYR A 147 7.03 -12.05 -11.67
CA TYR A 147 7.52 -13.34 -11.17
C TYR A 147 7.31 -13.52 -9.66
N ALA A 148 7.57 -12.48 -8.86
CA ALA A 148 7.37 -12.53 -7.41
C ALA A 148 5.89 -12.66 -7.03
N HIS A 149 5.00 -11.93 -7.70
CA HIS A 149 3.55 -12.04 -7.55
C HIS A 149 3.07 -13.48 -7.80
N GLU A 150 3.53 -14.05 -8.92
CA GLU A 150 3.06 -15.34 -9.40
C GLU A 150 3.66 -16.50 -8.60
N LEU A 151 4.91 -16.37 -8.16
CA LEU A 151 5.50 -17.28 -7.17
C LEU A 151 4.67 -17.32 -5.90
N SER A 152 4.14 -16.17 -5.46
CA SER A 152 3.34 -16.10 -4.24
C SER A 152 2.06 -16.91 -4.36
N HIS A 153 1.38 -16.91 -5.52
CA HIS A 153 0.24 -17.80 -5.74
C HIS A 153 0.59 -19.27 -5.59
N LEU A 154 1.77 -19.66 -6.09
CA LEU A 154 2.28 -21.02 -5.95
C LEU A 154 2.62 -21.38 -4.49
N LEU A 155 2.81 -20.38 -3.62
CA LEU A 155 2.97 -20.50 -2.18
C LEU A 155 1.65 -20.34 -1.39
N SER A 156 0.49 -20.43 -2.07
CA SER A 156 -0.85 -20.44 -1.47
C SER A 156 -1.34 -19.09 -0.91
N ILE A 157 -1.36 -18.06 -1.77
CA ILE A 157 -2.10 -16.80 -1.55
C ILE A 157 -2.78 -16.36 -2.84
N GLY A 158 -3.96 -15.75 -2.77
CA GLY A 158 -4.71 -15.28 -3.94
C GLY A 158 -4.40 -13.84 -4.33
N ASP A 159 -5.09 -13.36 -5.35
CA ASP A 159 -5.06 -11.96 -5.78
C ASP A 159 -5.79 -11.03 -4.81
N ASN A 160 -5.24 -9.83 -4.62
CA ASN A 160 -5.84 -8.75 -3.83
C ASN A 160 -5.88 -7.42 -4.57
N TYR A 161 -6.41 -7.44 -5.79
CA TYR A 161 -6.69 -6.24 -6.58
C TYR A 161 -8.09 -6.31 -7.22
N ASN A 162 -8.60 -5.15 -7.58
CA ASN A 162 -9.82 -4.95 -8.36
C ASN A 162 -9.53 -4.90 -9.87
N ASN A 163 -10.58 -4.83 -10.69
CA ASN A 163 -10.47 -4.30 -12.06
C ASN A 163 -10.61 -2.75 -12.00
N PRO A 164 -9.60 -1.97 -12.46
CA PRO A 164 -9.63 -0.51 -12.37
C PRO A 164 -10.67 0.15 -13.28
N TYR A 165 -11.22 -0.58 -14.25
CA TYR A 165 -12.21 -0.09 -15.21
C TYR A 165 -13.56 -0.80 -15.06
N SER A 166 -13.86 -1.40 -13.89
CA SER A 166 -15.14 -2.07 -13.68
C SER A 166 -16.32 -1.09 -13.68
N ASP A 167 -17.47 -1.57 -14.12
CA ASP A 167 -18.78 -0.93 -13.93
C ASP A 167 -19.69 -1.88 -13.13
N PRO A 168 -20.10 -1.54 -11.89
CA PRO A 168 -19.80 -0.30 -11.18
C PRO A 168 -18.32 -0.17 -10.79
N PRO A 169 -17.81 1.08 -10.61
CA PRO A 169 -16.44 1.29 -10.15
C PRO A 169 -16.18 0.67 -8.78
N ARG A 170 -15.03 0.04 -8.63
CA ARG A 170 -14.51 -0.48 -7.35
C ARG A 170 -13.10 0.05 -7.20
N ARG A 171 -12.76 0.69 -6.08
CA ARG A 171 -11.37 1.15 -5.87
C ARG A 171 -10.39 0.00 -5.64
N ALA A 172 -9.10 0.27 -5.78
CA ALA A 172 -8.06 -0.70 -5.47
C ALA A 172 -8.02 -1.06 -3.97
N TYR A 173 -7.70 -2.33 -3.67
CA TYR A 173 -7.73 -2.83 -2.29
C TYR A 173 -6.47 -2.45 -1.50
N THR A 174 -5.30 -2.83 -2.03
CA THR A 174 -3.97 -2.51 -1.46
C THR A 174 -3.02 -1.82 -2.41
N GLY A 175 -3.34 -1.79 -3.70
CA GLY A 175 -2.70 -0.97 -4.72
C GLY A 175 -1.18 -1.15 -4.78
N PRO A 176 -0.37 -0.07 -4.75
CA PRO A 176 1.08 -0.16 -4.90
C PRO A 176 1.76 -0.80 -3.68
N TRP A 177 1.06 -0.85 -2.55
CA TRP A 177 1.61 -1.24 -1.26
C TRP A 177 1.73 -2.75 -1.06
N SER A 178 1.14 -3.59 -1.92
CA SER A 178 1.17 -5.05 -1.77
C SER A 178 1.65 -5.75 -3.05
N MET A 179 2.55 -6.72 -2.87
CA MET A 179 2.97 -7.64 -3.92
C MET A 179 1.78 -8.42 -4.49
N MET A 180 0.76 -8.75 -3.69
CA MET A 180 -0.47 -9.44 -4.14
C MET A 180 -1.51 -8.48 -4.75
N SER A 181 -1.14 -7.21 -4.94
CA SER A 181 -1.93 -6.21 -5.63
C SER A 181 -1.12 -5.67 -6.81
N ARG A 182 -1.19 -4.36 -7.08
CA ARG A 182 -0.41 -3.71 -8.15
C ARG A 182 0.95 -3.19 -7.69
N GLY A 183 1.40 -3.56 -6.50
CA GLY A 183 2.80 -3.37 -6.11
C GLY A 183 3.78 -4.19 -6.96
N SER A 184 3.29 -5.24 -7.63
CA SER A 184 4.04 -5.97 -8.66
C SER A 184 4.34 -5.14 -9.91
N PHE A 185 3.69 -3.99 -10.10
CA PHE A 185 3.89 -3.09 -11.25
C PHE A 185 4.92 -1.98 -10.96
N ASN A 186 5.46 -1.93 -9.74
CA ASN A 186 6.43 -0.92 -9.34
C ASN A 186 7.73 -1.04 -10.16
N GLY A 187 8.40 0.11 -10.33
CA GLY A 187 9.58 0.28 -11.20
C GLY A 187 9.61 1.68 -11.79
N PRO A 188 10.73 2.10 -12.40
CA PRO A 188 10.78 3.39 -13.06
C PRO A 188 9.81 3.42 -14.25
N GLY A 189 9.24 4.60 -14.54
CA GLY A 189 8.17 4.77 -15.55
C GLY A 189 6.79 4.20 -15.18
N GLY A 190 6.69 3.37 -14.13
CA GLY A 190 5.41 2.84 -13.64
C GLY A 190 4.68 1.94 -14.64
N PRO A 191 3.33 1.87 -14.60
CA PRO A 191 2.58 0.86 -15.33
C PRO A 191 2.75 0.95 -16.85
N HIS A 192 3.00 2.15 -17.39
CA HIS A 192 3.12 2.42 -18.84
C HIS A 192 4.47 2.07 -19.48
N THR A 193 5.34 1.41 -18.74
CA THR A 193 6.67 1.01 -19.21
C THR A 193 6.95 -0.48 -19.03
N ARG A 194 5.91 -1.26 -18.69
CA ARG A 194 6.01 -2.71 -18.47
C ARG A 194 6.26 -3.53 -19.74
N TRP A 195 5.97 -2.99 -20.92
CA TRP A 195 6.06 -3.72 -22.20
C TRP A 195 7.49 -3.89 -22.75
N GLN A 196 8.49 -3.28 -22.11
CA GLN A 196 9.87 -3.29 -22.61
C GLN A 196 10.50 -4.68 -22.52
N ILE A 197 11.38 -4.99 -23.47
CA ILE A 197 12.17 -6.22 -23.50
C ILE A 197 13.65 -5.84 -23.70
N PRO A 198 14.54 -6.13 -22.74
CA PRO A 198 14.26 -6.71 -21.42
C PRO A 198 13.44 -5.76 -20.51
N PRO A 199 12.76 -6.28 -19.47
CA PRO A 199 11.84 -5.52 -18.63
C PRO A 199 12.61 -4.73 -17.55
N GLN A 200 13.19 -3.60 -17.95
CA GLN A 200 14.05 -2.76 -17.11
C GLN A 200 13.31 -1.66 -16.34
N GLU A 201 12.05 -1.40 -16.67
CA GLU A 201 11.27 -0.25 -16.18
C GLU A 201 10.10 -0.72 -15.29
N GLY A 202 8.85 -0.37 -15.59
CA GLY A 202 7.68 -0.82 -14.84
C GLY A 202 7.66 -2.34 -14.63
N GLY A 203 7.42 -2.78 -13.40
CA GLY A 203 7.45 -4.19 -13.03
C GLY A 203 8.86 -4.79 -12.84
N SER A 204 9.93 -4.06 -13.11
CA SER A 204 11.32 -4.52 -12.91
C SER A 204 11.64 -4.83 -11.45
N MET A 205 10.98 -4.15 -10.50
CA MET A 205 11.12 -4.40 -9.07
C MET A 205 9.79 -4.11 -8.35
N GLY A 206 9.07 -5.18 -8.04
CA GLY A 206 7.82 -5.08 -7.28
C GLY A 206 8.05 -4.73 -5.80
N SER A 207 6.98 -4.38 -5.11
CA SER A 207 6.98 -4.09 -3.66
C SER A 207 7.34 -5.29 -2.78
N TYR A 208 7.59 -5.05 -1.49
CA TYR A 208 7.52 -6.16 -0.53
C TYR A 208 6.08 -6.65 -0.35
N HIS A 209 5.93 -7.93 0.01
CA HIS A 209 4.71 -8.44 0.63
C HIS A 209 4.35 -7.61 1.86
N THR A 210 3.05 -7.42 2.11
CA THR A 210 2.59 -6.81 3.36
C THR A 210 2.99 -7.69 4.54
N VAL A 211 3.06 -7.12 5.76
CA VAL A 211 3.35 -7.92 6.96
C VAL A 211 2.33 -9.06 7.13
N ARG A 212 1.06 -8.82 6.77
CA ARG A 212 0.00 -9.83 6.77
C ARG A 212 0.32 -11.00 5.82
N ASP A 213 0.77 -10.69 4.61
CA ASP A 213 1.14 -11.70 3.61
C ASP A 213 2.38 -12.48 4.03
N LYS A 214 3.38 -11.81 4.62
CA LYS A 214 4.58 -12.47 5.18
C LYS A 214 4.22 -13.48 6.26
N LEU A 215 3.26 -13.17 7.13
CA LEU A 215 2.80 -14.10 8.15
C LEU A 215 2.03 -15.30 7.56
N GLN A 216 1.21 -15.10 6.51
CA GLN A 216 0.53 -16.21 5.83
C GLN A 216 1.51 -17.13 5.12
N LEU A 217 2.50 -16.56 4.43
CA LEU A 217 3.48 -17.29 3.63
C LEU A 217 4.64 -17.87 4.47
N GLY A 218 4.66 -17.64 5.79
CA GLY A 218 5.75 -18.10 6.67
C GLY A 218 7.08 -17.36 6.48
N LEU A 219 7.05 -16.18 5.86
CA LEU A 219 8.22 -15.30 5.64
C LEU A 219 8.51 -14.38 6.84
N ALA A 220 7.62 -14.34 7.83
CA ALA A 220 7.81 -13.65 9.11
C ALA A 220 7.22 -14.48 10.26
N LEU A 221 7.70 -14.23 11.47
CA LEU A 221 7.23 -14.91 12.68
C LEU A 221 6.19 -14.07 13.41
N ASN A 222 5.23 -14.70 14.08
CA ASN A 222 4.26 -13.97 14.93
C ASN A 222 4.92 -13.14 16.06
N THR A 223 6.17 -13.43 16.42
CA THR A 223 6.93 -12.66 17.41
C THR A 223 7.43 -11.32 16.88
N SER A 224 7.39 -11.08 15.57
CA SER A 224 7.74 -9.78 14.98
C SER A 224 6.57 -8.80 14.92
N VAL A 225 5.39 -9.20 15.42
CA VAL A 225 4.17 -8.41 15.37
C VAL A 225 3.50 -8.42 16.73
N VAL A 226 3.06 -7.24 17.20
CA VAL A 226 2.22 -7.16 18.41
C VAL A 226 0.79 -7.55 18.03
N ILE A 227 0.28 -8.64 18.59
CA ILE A 227 -1.07 -9.13 18.31
C ILE A 227 -2.00 -8.79 19.49
N LEU A 228 -2.94 -7.89 19.22
CA LEU A 228 -3.93 -7.36 20.13
C LEU A 228 -5.31 -7.97 19.87
N SER A 229 -6.22 -7.75 20.82
CA SER A 229 -7.66 -8.02 20.68
C SER A 229 -8.34 -6.70 20.92
N ARG A 230 -9.23 -6.31 20.01
CA ARG A 230 -10.08 -5.12 20.17
C ARG A 230 -10.86 -5.19 21.48
N GLU A 231 -11.40 -6.36 21.79
CA GLU A 231 -12.23 -6.60 22.98
C GLU A 231 -11.42 -6.39 24.26
N ALA A 232 -10.16 -6.84 24.29
CA ALA A 232 -9.27 -6.64 25.42
C ALA A 232 -8.80 -5.17 25.59
N LEU A 233 -8.69 -4.38 24.51
CA LEU A 233 -8.21 -2.98 24.56
C LEU A 233 -9.02 -2.08 25.49
N ALA A 234 -10.34 -2.30 25.60
CA ALA A 234 -11.19 -1.52 26.51
C ALA A 234 -10.80 -1.73 27.99
N ASP A 235 -10.38 -2.96 28.32
CA ASP A 235 -10.05 -3.39 29.67
C ASP A 235 -8.58 -3.16 30.01
N SER A 236 -7.68 -3.29 29.03
CA SER A 236 -6.23 -3.16 29.18
C SER A 236 -5.73 -1.71 29.08
N GLY A 237 -6.41 -0.88 28.30
CA GLY A 237 -5.97 0.47 27.96
C GLY A 237 -5.23 0.54 26.62
N LEU A 238 -4.75 1.76 26.32
CA LEU A 238 -4.01 2.10 25.11
C LEU A 238 -2.68 1.31 25.03
N VAL A 239 -2.32 0.91 23.81
CA VAL A 239 -1.06 0.23 23.51
C VAL A 239 -0.18 1.13 22.65
N VAL A 240 1.09 1.32 23.05
CA VAL A 240 2.12 2.03 22.27
C VAL A 240 3.20 1.05 21.82
N ALA A 241 3.57 1.07 20.54
CA ALA A 241 4.65 0.26 20.01
C ALA A 241 5.46 1.01 18.95
N THR A 242 6.77 0.75 18.88
CA THR A 242 7.62 1.22 17.79
C THR A 242 7.73 0.11 16.74
N ILE A 243 7.35 0.43 15.51
CA ILE A 243 7.34 -0.48 14.36
C ILE A 243 8.41 -0.01 13.38
N GLN A 244 9.29 -0.91 12.95
CA GLN A 244 10.28 -0.64 11.90
C GLN A 244 9.74 -0.98 10.51
N ALA A 245 10.38 -0.42 9.48
CA ALA A 245 10.04 -0.69 8.09
C ALA A 245 10.02 -2.19 7.77
N ARG A 246 8.96 -2.63 7.08
CA ARG A 246 8.74 -4.04 6.72
C ARG A 246 9.84 -4.60 5.83
N SER A 247 10.60 -3.76 5.15
CA SER A 247 11.75 -4.08 4.31
C SER A 247 12.95 -4.61 5.10
N VAL A 248 12.97 -4.41 6.42
CA VAL A 248 14.06 -4.84 7.31
C VAL A 248 13.58 -5.97 8.21
N ALA A 249 14.30 -7.09 8.20
CA ALA A 249 14.04 -8.19 9.12
C ALA A 249 14.23 -7.71 10.58
N PRO A 250 13.23 -7.91 11.46
CA PRO A 250 13.33 -7.47 12.85
C PRO A 250 14.29 -8.36 13.64
N GLY A 251 15.19 -7.73 14.40
CA GLY A 251 16.00 -8.39 15.41
C GLY A 251 15.18 -8.77 16.65
N ALA A 252 15.85 -9.36 17.65
CA ALA A 252 15.21 -9.74 18.90
C ALA A 252 14.57 -8.53 19.59
N GLY A 253 13.26 -8.62 19.87
CA GLY A 253 12.48 -7.55 20.50
C GLY A 253 12.07 -6.40 19.57
N GLN A 254 12.47 -6.42 18.30
CA GLN A 254 12.03 -5.45 17.30
C GLN A 254 10.73 -5.93 16.62
N LEU A 255 9.91 -4.97 16.20
CA LEU A 255 8.61 -5.23 15.60
C LEU A 255 8.58 -4.70 14.18
N MET A 256 7.95 -5.43 13.27
CA MET A 256 7.66 -4.99 11.90
C MET A 256 6.19 -4.70 11.66
N GLY A 257 5.31 -4.96 12.65
CA GLY A 257 3.91 -4.57 12.55
C GLY A 257 3.13 -4.68 13.87
N MET A 258 1.86 -4.26 13.81
CA MET A 258 0.86 -4.44 14.86
C MET A 258 -0.43 -4.97 14.22
N ARG A 259 -1.04 -5.98 14.86
CA ARG A 259 -2.31 -6.57 14.44
C ARG A 259 -3.35 -6.44 15.53
N VAL A 260 -4.51 -5.86 15.24
CA VAL A 260 -5.66 -5.82 16.17
C VAL A 260 -6.72 -6.80 15.68
N ARG A 261 -6.89 -7.92 16.39
CA ARG A 261 -7.94 -8.91 16.07
C ARG A 261 -9.31 -8.40 16.47
N LEU A 262 -10.28 -8.67 15.61
CA LEU A 262 -11.70 -8.39 15.77
C LEU A 262 -12.43 -9.72 16.00
N SER A 263 -13.31 -9.79 17.00
CA SER A 263 -14.27 -10.90 17.08
C SER A 263 -15.27 -10.85 15.92
N SER A 264 -15.62 -9.64 15.48
CA SER A 264 -16.44 -9.33 14.31
C SER A 264 -16.17 -7.90 13.84
N ASP A 265 -16.31 -7.67 12.53
CA ASP A 265 -16.24 -6.34 11.94
C ASP A 265 -17.58 -5.59 12.09
N LEU A 266 -17.55 -4.56 12.94
CA LEU A 266 -18.70 -3.76 13.32
C LEU A 266 -18.78 -2.43 12.56
N ALA A 267 -17.97 -2.24 11.51
CA ALA A 267 -18.10 -1.09 10.63
C ALA A 267 -19.54 -1.00 10.06
N PRO A 268 -20.08 0.20 9.82
CA PRO A 268 -21.39 0.38 9.18
C PRO A 268 -21.48 -0.37 7.84
N ALA A 269 -22.67 -0.87 7.50
CA ALA A 269 -22.90 -1.48 6.20
C ALA A 269 -22.76 -0.44 5.07
N CYS A 270 -22.19 -0.88 3.95
CA CYS A 270 -22.10 -0.15 2.68
C CYS A 270 -22.40 -1.11 1.53
N ASP A 271 -22.68 -0.57 0.34
CA ASP A 271 -22.98 -1.36 -0.86
C ASP A 271 -21.87 -1.21 -1.91
N VAL A 272 -21.24 -2.33 -2.23
CA VAL A 272 -20.14 -2.41 -3.19
C VAL A 272 -20.56 -2.05 -4.62
N ASN A 273 -21.85 -2.10 -4.92
CA ASN A 273 -22.39 -1.81 -6.25
C ASN A 273 -22.70 -0.32 -6.47
N THR A 274 -22.73 0.48 -5.39
CA THR A 274 -23.06 1.92 -5.47
C THR A 274 -21.98 2.81 -4.88
N ASP A 275 -21.09 2.26 -4.05
CA ASP A 275 -19.97 2.97 -3.44
C ASP A 275 -18.62 2.31 -3.81
N PRO A 276 -17.76 2.98 -4.61
CA PRO A 276 -16.45 2.46 -4.96
C PRO A 276 -15.50 2.32 -3.76
N TYR A 277 -15.76 3.04 -2.65
CA TYR A 277 -14.97 3.01 -1.42
C TYR A 277 -15.47 1.98 -0.40
N CYS A 278 -16.54 1.25 -0.71
CA CYS A 278 -17.06 0.21 0.16
C CYS A 278 -16.14 -1.02 0.21
N ASP A 279 -15.59 -1.30 1.39
CA ASP A 279 -14.66 -2.42 1.65
C ASP A 279 -15.32 -3.81 1.69
N GLY A 280 -16.67 -3.85 1.66
CA GLY A 280 -17.46 -5.08 1.71
C GLY A 280 -17.53 -5.76 3.08
N ARG A 281 -16.92 -5.18 4.12
CA ARG A 281 -16.89 -5.67 5.52
C ARG A 281 -16.36 -7.12 5.67
N GLY A 282 -16.53 -7.66 6.88
CA GLY A 282 -16.21 -9.05 7.20
C GLY A 282 -14.72 -9.27 7.45
N TYR A 283 -14.02 -8.22 7.88
CA TYR A 283 -12.60 -8.31 8.21
C TYR A 283 -12.38 -8.92 9.60
N ASN A 284 -11.22 -9.53 9.79
CA ASN A 284 -10.84 -10.17 11.05
C ASN A 284 -9.83 -9.35 11.84
N ASN A 285 -9.12 -8.43 11.18
CA ASN A 285 -8.07 -7.65 11.84
C ASN A 285 -7.96 -6.24 11.26
N TYR A 286 -7.33 -5.36 12.04
CA TYR A 286 -6.53 -4.25 11.50
C TYR A 286 -5.06 -4.62 11.54
N GLU A 287 -4.30 -4.12 10.57
CA GLU A 287 -2.85 -4.23 10.45
C GLU A 287 -2.25 -2.83 10.38
N LEU A 288 -1.16 -2.61 11.09
CA LEU A 288 -0.30 -1.45 10.96
C LEU A 288 1.10 -1.92 10.58
N GLU A 289 1.67 -1.34 9.53
CA GLU A 289 3.03 -1.61 9.08
C GLU A 289 3.70 -0.33 8.57
N VAL A 290 5.03 -0.29 8.60
CA VAL A 290 5.80 0.84 8.08
C VAL A 290 6.33 0.48 6.70
N VAL A 291 6.01 1.32 5.72
CA VAL A 291 6.57 1.27 4.36
C VAL A 291 7.70 2.29 4.28
N ASP A 292 8.85 1.87 3.75
CA ASP A 292 9.99 2.73 3.52
C ASP A 292 10.54 2.47 2.12
N ARG A 293 10.98 3.52 1.43
CA ARG A 293 11.53 3.44 0.07
C ARG A 293 12.95 2.87 0.07
N MET A 294 13.05 1.59 0.41
CA MET A 294 14.30 0.84 0.49
C MET A 294 14.11 -0.62 0.03
N GLY A 295 15.15 -1.20 -0.58
CA GLY A 295 15.08 -2.55 -1.12
C GLY A 295 14.00 -2.66 -2.20
N ALA A 296 13.17 -3.70 -2.15
CA ALA A 296 12.06 -3.89 -3.10
C ALA A 296 11.01 -2.76 -3.04
N ASP A 297 10.86 -2.07 -1.90
CA ASP A 297 9.96 -0.93 -1.76
C ASP A 297 10.55 0.41 -2.30
N SER A 298 11.74 0.42 -2.93
CA SER A 298 12.38 1.67 -3.42
C SER A 298 11.51 2.48 -4.39
N PHE A 299 10.65 1.79 -5.15
CA PHE A 299 9.72 2.39 -6.12
C PHE A 299 8.31 2.63 -5.56
N GLN A 300 8.12 2.51 -4.24
CA GLN A 300 6.89 2.95 -3.61
C GLN A 300 6.70 4.47 -3.76
N PRO A 301 5.45 4.96 -3.89
CA PRO A 301 5.21 6.39 -4.06
C PRO A 301 5.52 7.19 -2.79
N ASP A 302 5.47 6.57 -1.60
CA ASP A 302 5.61 7.24 -0.31
C ASP A 302 6.34 6.38 0.75
N SER A 303 6.66 6.96 1.91
CA SER A 303 7.19 6.30 3.10
C SER A 303 6.44 6.75 4.36
N GLY A 304 5.79 5.83 5.05
CA GLY A 304 4.87 6.14 6.13
C GLY A 304 4.26 4.91 6.79
N VAL A 305 3.17 5.10 7.52
CA VAL A 305 2.44 3.99 8.16
C VAL A 305 1.23 3.62 7.30
N MET A 306 1.19 2.38 6.85
CA MET A 306 0.00 1.80 6.22
C MET A 306 -0.90 1.22 7.31
N ILE A 307 -2.15 1.69 7.37
CA ILE A 307 -3.23 1.07 8.15
C ILE A 307 -4.10 0.29 7.17
N SER A 308 -4.46 -0.95 7.49
CA SER A 308 -5.36 -1.73 6.64
C SER A 308 -6.24 -2.66 7.45
N LYS A 309 -7.41 -3.04 6.92
CA LYS A 309 -8.19 -4.17 7.42
C LYS A 309 -7.73 -5.45 6.71
N SER A 310 -7.74 -6.59 7.40
CA SER A 310 -7.34 -7.88 6.81
C SER A 310 -8.26 -9.03 7.21
N LYS A 311 -8.36 -10.03 6.32
CA LYS A 311 -8.97 -11.34 6.56
C LYS A 311 -7.89 -12.38 6.81
N ASN A 312 -8.21 -13.37 7.64
CA ASN A 312 -7.31 -14.47 7.94
C ASN A 312 -7.12 -15.39 6.71
N ASN A 313 -8.17 -15.57 5.91
CA ASN A 313 -8.09 -16.30 4.65
C ASN A 313 -7.62 -15.35 3.54
N GLY A 314 -6.53 -15.73 2.85
CA GLY A 314 -5.98 -14.98 1.71
C GLY A 314 -6.23 -15.63 0.35
N ASN A 315 -7.11 -16.63 0.24
CA ASN A 315 -7.29 -17.38 -1.02
C ASN A 315 -8.05 -16.60 -2.11
N ALA A 316 -8.82 -15.57 -1.73
CA ALA A 316 -9.56 -14.74 -2.67
C ALA A 316 -9.75 -13.31 -2.12
N GLY A 317 -9.55 -12.32 -2.98
CA GLY A 317 -9.74 -10.91 -2.65
C GLY A 317 -11.22 -10.47 -2.53
N PRO A 318 -11.49 -9.33 -1.87
CA PRO A 318 -10.55 -8.56 -1.06
C PRO A 318 -10.28 -9.27 0.27
N PHE A 319 -9.00 -9.55 0.56
CA PHE A 319 -8.53 -10.06 1.85
C PHE A 319 -7.67 -9.07 2.63
N GLN A 320 -7.25 -7.97 2.01
CA GLN A 320 -6.65 -6.83 2.71
C GLN A 320 -7.11 -5.53 2.04
N TRP A 321 -7.44 -4.52 2.84
CA TRP A 321 -8.01 -3.26 2.36
C TRP A 321 -7.37 -2.07 3.07
N THR A 322 -6.72 -1.19 2.31
CA THR A 322 -5.99 -0.02 2.84
C THR A 322 -6.95 1.02 3.36
N ILE A 323 -6.74 1.51 4.57
CA ILE A 323 -7.39 2.74 5.03
C ILE A 323 -6.60 3.89 4.42
N ASP A 324 -7.31 4.77 3.74
CA ASP A 324 -6.72 5.83 2.94
C ASP A 324 -6.77 7.14 3.73
N ALA A 325 -5.60 7.70 4.03
CA ALA A 325 -5.48 8.99 4.70
C ALA A 325 -5.98 10.15 3.81
N ASN A 326 -5.95 9.98 2.49
CA ASN A 326 -6.36 10.98 1.50
C ASN A 326 -7.37 10.34 0.51
N PRO A 327 -8.59 9.97 0.95
CA PRO A 327 -9.56 9.20 0.14
C PRO A 327 -10.14 9.93 -1.08
N GLN A 328 -9.69 11.15 -1.36
CA GLN A 328 -10.13 12.00 -2.45
C GLN A 328 -9.49 11.51 -3.75
N ASP A 329 -10.13 11.77 -4.88
CA ASP A 329 -9.52 11.49 -6.18
C ASP A 329 -8.23 12.30 -6.33
N ILE A 330 -7.09 11.60 -6.40
CA ILE A 330 -5.76 12.21 -6.56
C ILE A 330 -5.63 12.95 -7.90
N ARG A 331 -6.52 12.63 -8.85
CA ARG A 331 -6.63 13.24 -10.17
C ARG A 331 -5.28 13.23 -10.92
N MET A 332 -4.59 12.10 -10.82
CA MET A 332 -3.29 11.87 -11.47
C MET A 332 -3.48 11.68 -12.98
N LEU A 333 -2.67 12.38 -13.77
CA LEU A 333 -2.59 12.16 -15.21
C LEU A 333 -2.14 10.72 -15.48
N ASN A 334 -2.92 10.01 -16.30
CA ASN A 334 -2.57 8.68 -16.77
C ASN A 334 -1.65 8.79 -18.00
N PHE A 335 -2.17 9.41 -19.07
CA PHE A 335 -1.44 9.66 -20.32
C PHE A 335 -2.13 10.75 -21.15
N TYR A 336 -1.52 11.17 -22.25
CA TYR A 336 -2.17 11.98 -23.28
C TYR A 336 -2.59 11.11 -24.45
N ARG A 337 -3.86 11.21 -24.86
CA ARG A 337 -4.38 10.58 -26.08
C ARG A 337 -3.66 11.14 -27.32
N PRO A 338 -3.67 10.45 -28.48
CA PRO A 338 -3.00 10.93 -29.70
C PRO A 338 -3.42 12.33 -30.15
N ASN A 339 -4.66 12.74 -29.87
CA ASN A 339 -5.15 14.09 -30.14
C ASN A 339 -4.69 15.16 -29.12
N GLY A 340 -3.87 14.81 -28.12
CA GLY A 340 -3.37 15.69 -27.06
C GLY A 340 -4.30 15.85 -25.85
N THR A 341 -5.45 15.16 -25.82
CA THR A 341 -6.36 15.21 -24.65
C THR A 341 -5.76 14.46 -23.47
N ALA A 342 -5.78 15.07 -22.28
CA ALA A 342 -5.34 14.43 -21.05
C ALA A 342 -6.36 13.37 -20.58
N GLU A 343 -5.88 12.15 -20.34
CA GLU A 343 -6.62 11.08 -19.70
C GLU A 343 -6.13 10.93 -18.25
N TYR A 344 -7.05 10.95 -17.28
CA TYR A 344 -6.74 10.79 -15.86
C TYR A 344 -7.02 9.35 -15.41
N ILE A 345 -6.35 8.92 -14.35
CA ILE A 345 -6.59 7.59 -13.78
C ILE A 345 -8.03 7.49 -13.25
N THR A 346 -8.62 6.30 -13.32
CA THR A 346 -9.96 6.07 -12.77
C THR A 346 -9.90 5.96 -11.24
N ILE A 347 -11.06 6.01 -10.56
CA ILE A 347 -11.18 5.67 -9.13
C ILE A 347 -10.72 4.23 -8.83
N GLY A 348 -10.82 3.34 -9.82
CA GLY A 348 -10.38 1.96 -9.70
C GLY A 348 -8.86 1.78 -9.78
N ASP A 349 -8.12 2.75 -10.29
CA ASP A 349 -6.67 2.64 -10.46
C ASP A 349 -5.95 2.54 -9.12
N TYR A 350 -4.91 1.72 -9.05
CA TYR A 350 -4.16 1.54 -7.81
C TYR A 350 -3.39 2.79 -7.36
N ARG A 351 -3.00 3.64 -8.30
CA ARG A 351 -2.29 4.89 -8.02
C ARG A 351 -3.16 5.89 -7.27
N GLN A 352 -4.48 5.66 -7.16
CA GLN A 352 -5.34 6.40 -6.23
C GLN A 352 -4.90 6.24 -4.77
N LEU A 353 -4.19 5.16 -4.42
CA LEU A 353 -3.66 4.96 -3.07
C LEU A 353 -2.22 5.50 -2.89
N ALA A 354 -1.69 6.29 -3.82
CA ALA A 354 -0.28 6.71 -3.81
C ALA A 354 0.07 7.62 -2.62
N ASP A 355 -0.91 8.31 -2.05
CA ASP A 355 -0.83 9.20 -0.88
C ASP A 355 -1.62 8.65 0.32
N ALA A 356 -1.93 7.35 0.34
CA ALA A 356 -2.76 6.73 1.37
C ALA A 356 -2.07 6.54 2.73
N LEU A 357 -0.74 6.68 2.82
CA LEU A 357 0.00 6.41 4.05
C LEU A 357 -0.18 7.52 5.08
N PHE A 358 -0.24 7.15 6.36
CA PHE A 358 -0.34 8.09 7.48
C PHE A 358 1.04 8.55 7.95
N HIS A 359 1.16 9.81 8.36
CA HIS A 359 2.42 10.44 8.77
C HIS A 359 2.31 11.14 10.12
N ALA A 360 3.38 11.08 10.93
CA ALA A 360 3.47 11.85 12.16
C ALA A 360 3.66 13.35 11.85
N GLY A 361 2.98 14.22 12.60
CA GLY A 361 3.13 15.68 12.50
C GLY A 361 1.93 16.39 11.87
N THR A 362 1.73 17.67 12.23
CA THR A 362 0.54 18.49 11.84
C THR A 362 0.61 19.08 10.44
N ARG A 363 1.71 18.88 9.72
CA ARG A 363 1.98 19.42 8.37
C ARG A 363 2.77 18.44 7.52
N SER A 364 2.54 17.15 7.73
CA SER A 364 3.22 16.06 7.03
C SER A 364 2.68 15.81 5.62
N GLY A 365 1.59 16.47 5.24
CA GLY A 365 0.88 16.21 3.98
C GLY A 365 -0.06 15.01 4.03
N SER A 366 -0.25 14.42 5.21
CA SER A 366 -1.17 13.30 5.43
C SER A 366 -1.74 13.33 6.86
N GLU A 367 -2.70 12.47 7.14
CA GLU A 367 -3.28 12.31 8.47
C GLU A 367 -2.31 11.60 9.43
N TYR A 368 -2.40 11.95 10.71
CA TYR A 368 -1.60 11.35 11.79
C TYR A 368 -2.42 10.44 12.71
N GLU A 369 -3.70 10.25 12.44
CA GLU A 369 -4.59 9.41 13.23
C GLU A 369 -5.76 8.88 12.39
N TYR A 370 -6.34 7.75 12.83
CA TYR A 370 -7.53 7.16 12.21
C TYR A 370 -8.51 6.66 13.27
N VAL A 371 -9.77 7.06 13.14
CA VAL A 371 -10.86 6.65 14.04
C VAL A 371 -11.84 5.76 13.28
N ASP A 372 -12.05 4.55 13.76
CA ASP A 372 -13.18 3.71 13.35
C ASP A 372 -14.18 3.61 14.51
N VAL A 373 -15.24 4.42 14.43
CA VAL A 373 -16.30 4.46 15.43
C VAL A 373 -17.06 3.13 15.48
N GLY A 374 -17.33 2.50 14.32
CA GLY A 374 -18.06 1.23 14.27
C GLY A 374 -17.32 0.12 14.98
N ASN A 375 -16.00 0.06 14.79
CA ASN A 375 -15.13 -0.88 15.48
C ASN A 375 -14.61 -0.37 16.84
N SER A 376 -15.05 0.78 17.34
CA SER A 376 -14.61 1.37 18.62
C SER A 376 -13.07 1.46 18.75
N LEU A 377 -12.36 1.83 17.69
CA LEU A 377 -10.89 1.91 17.68
C LEU A 377 -10.40 3.30 17.27
N HIS A 378 -9.28 3.71 17.85
CA HIS A 378 -8.53 4.91 17.46
C HIS A 378 -7.04 4.57 17.35
N PHE A 379 -6.46 4.82 16.18
CA PHE A 379 -5.07 4.60 15.84
C PHE A 379 -4.32 5.92 15.74
N TYR A 380 -3.06 5.93 16.18
CA TYR A 380 -2.21 7.12 16.25
C TYR A 380 -0.85 6.87 15.62
N ILE A 381 -0.39 7.84 14.83
CA ILE A 381 0.96 7.90 14.25
C ILE A 381 1.72 9.02 14.98
N ILE A 382 2.50 8.63 15.99
CA ILE A 382 2.95 9.56 17.04
C ILE A 382 4.30 10.16 16.72
N ASP A 383 5.30 9.36 16.37
CA ASP A 383 6.67 9.82 16.18
C ASP A 383 7.33 9.06 15.04
N VAL A 384 8.33 9.67 14.41
CA VAL A 384 9.06 9.10 13.27
C VAL A 384 10.56 9.17 13.55
N GLN A 385 11.26 8.08 13.26
CA GLN A 385 12.68 7.93 13.55
C GLN A 385 13.39 7.24 12.39
N ARG A 386 14.63 7.65 12.11
CA ARG A 386 15.58 6.89 11.30
C ARG A 386 16.82 6.63 12.14
N ASP A 387 17.21 5.36 12.23
CA ASP A 387 18.44 5.00 12.93
C ASP A 387 19.70 5.38 12.12
N ALA A 388 20.88 5.17 12.69
CA ALA A 388 22.15 5.48 12.03
C ALA A 388 22.42 4.65 10.76
N ARG A 389 21.66 3.57 10.53
CA ARG A 389 21.72 2.73 9.32
C ARG A 389 20.66 3.14 8.29
N GLY A 390 19.85 4.15 8.60
CA GLY A 390 18.78 4.66 7.76
C GLY A 390 17.44 3.94 7.90
N VAL A 391 17.31 2.98 8.83
CA VAL A 391 16.06 2.20 8.99
C VAL A 391 14.96 3.10 9.56
N LEU A 392 13.88 3.26 8.79
CA LEU A 392 12.68 3.98 9.22
C LEU A 392 11.93 3.19 10.28
N SER A 393 11.46 3.89 11.31
CA SER A 393 10.55 3.37 12.33
C SER A 393 9.55 4.44 12.74
N TYR A 394 8.34 4.02 13.08
CA TYR A 394 7.31 4.87 13.65
C TYR A 394 6.93 4.38 15.04
N THR A 395 6.73 5.33 15.96
CA THR A 395 5.99 5.07 17.19
C THR A 395 4.51 5.22 16.88
N THR A 396 3.74 4.16 17.07
CA THR A 396 2.31 4.13 16.84
C THR A 396 1.58 3.74 18.12
N ALA A 397 0.28 4.03 18.17
CA ALA A 397 -0.57 3.55 19.23
C ALA A 397 -1.96 3.16 18.73
N VAL A 398 -2.64 2.34 19.53
CA VAL A 398 -4.05 2.03 19.35
C VAL A 398 -4.77 1.99 20.70
N ARG A 399 -6.00 2.51 20.75
CA ARG A 399 -6.88 2.37 21.90
C ARG A 399 -8.30 2.00 21.51
N SER A 400 -9.04 1.55 22.52
CA SER A 400 -10.49 1.46 22.44
C SER A 400 -11.13 2.85 22.62
N LEU A 401 -12.23 3.10 21.93
CA LEU A 401 -13.14 4.21 22.23
C LEU A 401 -14.05 3.92 23.43
N GLY A 402 -14.23 2.64 23.77
CA GLY A 402 -15.17 2.17 24.79
C GLY A 402 -14.58 2.01 26.20
N GLY A 403 -13.29 2.27 26.40
CA GLY A 403 -12.65 2.12 27.71
C GLY A 403 -11.20 2.61 27.72
N LYS A 404 -10.71 2.97 28.91
CA LYS A 404 -9.35 3.51 29.15
C LYS A 404 -8.42 2.59 29.94
N GLY A 405 -8.84 1.35 30.17
CA GLY A 405 -8.16 0.41 31.06
C GLY A 405 -8.21 0.80 32.54
N SER A 406 -7.45 0.06 33.36
CA SER A 406 -7.40 0.26 34.82
C SER A 406 -6.30 1.22 35.30
N SER A 407 -5.34 1.60 34.43
CA SER A 407 -4.21 2.46 34.79
C SER A 407 -4.66 3.84 35.27
N ILE A 408 -3.85 4.46 36.12
CA ILE A 408 -4.04 5.84 36.55
C ILE A 408 -3.33 6.74 35.56
N HIS A 409 -4.05 7.70 34.99
CA HIS A 409 -3.52 8.63 34.00
C HIS A 409 -3.22 9.99 34.63
N GLY A 410 -2.18 10.65 34.16
CA GLY A 410 -1.74 11.94 34.66
C GLY A 410 -0.73 12.60 33.72
N VAL A 411 -0.67 13.92 33.76
CA VAL A 411 0.26 14.72 32.97
C VAL A 411 0.69 15.96 33.74
N SER A 412 1.96 16.34 33.62
CA SER A 412 2.45 17.67 33.99
C SER A 412 3.36 18.24 32.90
N LEU A 413 3.49 19.56 32.89
CA LEU A 413 4.39 20.28 32.00
C LEU A 413 5.31 21.17 32.82
N THR A 414 6.61 21.15 32.53
CA THR A 414 7.54 22.15 33.11
C THR A 414 7.28 23.53 32.51
N GLN A 415 7.80 24.58 33.16
CA GLN A 415 7.85 25.90 32.53
C GLN A 415 8.62 25.82 31.20
N GLY A 416 8.08 26.45 30.17
CA GLY A 416 8.68 26.43 28.84
C GLY A 416 9.90 27.34 28.76
N GLN A 417 10.93 26.86 28.09
CA GLN A 417 12.17 27.61 27.83
C GLN A 417 12.24 28.01 26.36
N ALA A 418 12.34 29.31 26.11
CA ALA A 418 12.53 29.83 24.76
C ALA A 418 14.01 29.73 24.37
N THR A 419 14.28 29.13 23.22
CA THR A 419 15.60 29.11 22.60
C THR A 419 15.48 29.78 21.23
N THR A 420 16.31 30.79 21.00
CA THR A 420 16.41 31.41 19.68
C THR A 420 17.24 30.51 18.78
N VAL A 421 16.66 30.05 17.68
CA VAL A 421 17.39 29.24 16.69
C VAL A 421 18.29 30.16 15.86
N ASP A 422 17.74 31.32 15.46
CA ASP A 422 18.38 32.46 14.80
C ASP A 422 17.35 33.61 14.82
N ALA A 423 17.75 34.87 15.03
CA ALA A 423 16.84 36.02 15.05
C ALA A 423 16.04 36.17 13.74
N SER A 424 16.54 35.59 12.63
CA SER A 424 15.87 35.55 11.32
C SER A 424 15.00 34.31 11.08
N LYS A 425 15.07 33.26 11.92
CA LYS A 425 14.43 31.94 11.69
C LYS A 425 13.40 31.53 12.75
N GLY A 426 13.14 32.37 13.75
CA GLY A 426 12.17 32.12 14.81
C GLY A 426 12.77 31.49 16.07
N MET A 427 11.88 31.19 17.01
CA MET A 427 12.19 30.66 18.33
C MET A 427 11.52 29.31 18.54
N THR A 428 12.05 28.52 19.46
CA THR A 428 11.42 27.29 19.92
C THR A 428 11.15 27.39 21.41
N CYS A 429 9.89 27.17 21.80
CA CYS A 429 9.53 26.94 23.19
C CYS A 429 9.60 25.45 23.49
N THR A 430 10.53 25.07 24.38
CA THR A 430 10.75 23.68 24.79
C THR A 430 10.16 23.44 26.17
N PHE A 431 9.39 22.37 26.31
CA PHE A 431 8.78 21.93 27.56
C PHE A 431 9.16 20.47 27.83
N GLN A 432 9.25 20.07 29.09
CA GLN A 432 9.21 18.64 29.46
C GLN A 432 7.76 18.30 29.80
N LEU A 433 7.27 17.24 29.16
CA LEU A 433 5.99 16.60 29.45
C LEU A 433 6.28 15.36 30.28
N ASP A 434 5.79 15.33 31.53
CA ASP A 434 5.92 14.17 32.40
C ASP A 434 4.61 13.39 32.42
N ASN A 435 4.69 12.08 32.18
CA ASN A 435 3.59 11.17 32.46
C ASN A 435 3.59 10.82 33.95
N THR A 436 2.72 11.48 34.71
CA THR A 436 2.61 11.29 36.17
C THR A 436 1.68 10.13 36.54
N GLY A 437 1.20 9.38 35.55
CA GLY A 437 0.37 8.19 35.76
C GLY A 437 1.13 6.98 36.28
N SER A 438 0.40 5.89 36.49
CA SER A 438 0.95 4.61 36.91
C SER A 438 0.19 3.44 36.29
N PHE A 439 0.94 2.46 35.78
CA PHE A 439 0.37 1.26 35.19
C PHE A 439 -0.37 0.41 36.23
N ILE A 440 -1.60 -0.01 35.90
CA ILE A 440 -2.34 -1.02 36.66
C ILE A 440 -2.70 -2.15 35.72
N ALA A 441 -2.21 -3.35 36.02
CA ALA A 441 -2.50 -4.54 35.24
C ALA A 441 -4.01 -4.83 35.25
N SER A 442 -4.59 -4.94 34.06
CA SER A 442 -6.00 -5.30 33.91
C SER A 442 -6.26 -6.73 34.40
N ARG A 443 -7.45 -6.93 34.97
CA ARG A 443 -8.04 -8.24 35.28
C ARG A 443 -9.13 -8.64 34.28
N GLY A 444 -9.30 -7.86 33.21
CA GLY A 444 -10.30 -8.09 32.18
C GLY A 444 -9.84 -9.13 31.14
N ARG A 445 -10.36 -8.99 29.92
CA ARG A 445 -10.04 -9.90 28.82
C ARG A 445 -8.55 -9.84 28.48
N ALA A 446 -7.96 -11.01 28.25
CA ALA A 446 -6.55 -11.13 27.86
C ALA A 446 -6.36 -10.90 26.35
N HIS A 447 -5.22 -10.31 25.99
CA HIS A 447 -4.76 -10.27 24.60
C HIS A 447 -4.27 -11.65 24.13
N PRO A 448 -4.21 -11.90 22.80
CA PRO A 448 -3.66 -13.14 22.23
C PRO A 448 -2.17 -13.38 22.55
N GLN A 449 -1.44 -12.33 22.92
CA GLN A 449 -0.03 -12.36 23.33
C GLN A 449 0.14 -11.61 24.66
N ASN A 450 1.26 -11.85 25.36
CA ASN A 450 1.64 -11.02 26.48
C ASN A 450 2.15 -9.66 25.97
N VAL A 451 1.31 -8.63 26.11
CA VAL A 451 1.59 -7.27 25.62
C VAL A 451 1.86 -6.27 26.76
N ARG A 452 2.18 -6.76 27.96
CA ARG A 452 2.42 -5.91 29.14
C ARG A 452 3.48 -4.84 28.89
N ALA A 453 4.50 -5.14 28.10
CA ALA A 453 5.57 -4.22 27.74
C ALA A 453 5.11 -3.00 26.91
N TYR A 454 3.90 -3.05 26.34
CA TYR A 454 3.36 -2.02 25.45
C TYR A 454 2.18 -1.23 26.07
N LEU A 455 1.78 -1.57 27.30
CA LEU A 455 0.68 -0.95 28.05
C LEU A 455 1.15 0.07 29.09
N ASN A 456 2.44 0.41 29.07
CA ASN A 456 3.11 1.23 30.08
C ASN A 456 3.17 2.72 29.71
N SER A 457 2.40 3.18 28.73
CA SER A 457 2.46 4.54 28.18
C SER A 457 1.08 5.16 28.06
N ASP A 458 1.07 6.48 27.93
CA ASP A 458 -0.10 7.25 27.49
C ASP A 458 0.28 8.10 26.27
N VAL A 459 -0.73 8.57 25.55
CA VAL A 459 -0.59 9.49 24.43
C VAL A 459 -1.20 10.83 24.83
N TYR A 460 -0.51 11.92 24.50
CA TYR A 460 -0.91 13.27 24.83
C TYR A 460 -1.10 14.09 23.57
N ARG A 461 -2.27 14.72 23.47
CA ARG A 461 -2.57 15.72 22.44
C ARG A 461 -2.11 17.09 22.88
N LEU A 462 -1.35 17.74 21.99
CA LEU A 462 -0.71 19.02 22.22
C LEU A 462 -1.43 20.12 21.44
N ASN A 463 -1.69 21.23 22.10
CA ASN A 463 -2.22 22.44 21.48
C ASN A 463 -1.49 23.68 22.03
N ALA A 464 -1.17 24.65 21.17
CA ALA A 464 -0.47 25.87 21.57
C ALA A 464 -1.20 27.13 21.09
N THR A 465 -1.20 28.16 21.93
CA THR A 465 -1.70 29.50 21.62
C THR A 465 -0.66 30.56 22.00
N VAL A 466 -0.78 31.76 21.45
CA VAL A 466 0.07 32.91 21.80
C VAL A 466 -0.80 34.15 22.06
N ASP A 467 -0.49 34.86 23.14
CA ASP A 467 -1.26 36.03 23.60
C ASP A 467 -0.55 37.34 23.22
N ALA A 468 -0.36 37.57 21.92
CA ALA A 468 0.18 38.81 21.37
C ALA A 468 -0.07 38.93 19.86
N ALA A 469 -0.38 40.16 19.40
CA ALA A 469 -0.48 40.45 17.97
C ALA A 469 0.87 40.31 17.26
N GLY A 470 0.84 39.84 16.01
CA GLY A 470 2.01 39.63 15.16
C GLY A 470 2.87 38.40 15.51
N TRP A 471 2.44 37.58 16.46
CA TRP A 471 3.09 36.31 16.79
C TRP A 471 2.32 35.12 16.21
N THR A 472 3.06 34.13 15.72
CA THR A 472 2.54 32.85 15.22
C THR A 472 3.14 31.70 16.02
N VAL A 473 2.32 30.71 16.36
CA VAL A 473 2.77 29.45 16.97
C VAL A 473 2.35 28.27 16.13
N VAL A 474 3.21 27.27 16.08
CA VAL A 474 2.96 26.00 15.41
C VAL A 474 3.40 24.88 16.34
N VAL A 475 2.52 23.90 16.54
CA VAL A 475 2.86 22.63 17.19
C VAL A 475 3.30 21.67 16.08
N PRO A 476 4.60 21.36 15.90
CA PRO A 476 5.04 20.55 14.76
C PRO A 476 4.46 19.14 14.79
N ASN A 477 4.24 18.61 16.00
CA ASN A 477 3.64 17.30 16.21
C ASN A 477 2.53 17.39 17.27
N ALA A 478 1.29 17.12 16.86
CA ALA A 478 0.11 17.20 17.72
C ALA A 478 0.10 16.11 18.79
N LEU A 479 0.88 15.04 18.62
CA LEU A 479 0.91 13.90 19.53
C LEU A 479 2.29 13.76 20.18
N SER A 480 2.28 13.36 21.44
CA SER A 480 3.48 12.95 22.17
C SER A 480 3.16 11.75 23.03
N THR A 481 4.14 10.92 23.34
CA THR A 481 3.96 9.76 24.24
C THR A 481 5.12 9.66 25.21
N ALA A 482 4.81 9.20 26.41
CA ALA A 482 5.78 8.89 27.45
C ALA A 482 5.28 7.70 28.28
N GLU A 483 6.21 6.82 28.66
CA GLU A 483 5.92 5.76 29.63
C GLU A 483 5.56 6.37 31.00
N PHE A 484 4.77 5.64 31.80
CA PHE A 484 4.43 6.04 33.17
C PHE A 484 5.69 6.32 34.00
N GLY A 485 5.73 7.50 34.63
CA GLY A 485 6.88 7.98 35.41
C GLY A 485 8.06 8.46 34.57
N LYS A 486 7.92 8.56 33.24
CA LYS A 486 8.93 9.11 32.33
C LYS A 486 8.50 10.46 31.76
N ALA A 487 9.47 11.17 31.21
CA ALA A 487 9.30 12.46 30.57
C ALA A 487 9.63 12.39 29.07
N LYS A 488 9.00 13.27 28.29
CA LYS A 488 9.32 13.50 26.88
C LYS A 488 9.41 15.00 26.64
N THR A 489 10.44 15.41 25.91
CA THR A 489 10.57 16.79 25.45
C THR A 489 9.59 17.07 24.33
N VAL A 490 8.84 18.16 24.46
CA VAL A 490 7.90 18.65 23.44
C VAL A 490 8.22 20.09 23.08
N GLN A 491 8.01 20.45 21.82
CA GLN A 491 8.43 21.73 21.26
C GLN A 491 7.27 22.43 20.55
N VAL A 492 7.24 23.75 20.69
CA VAL A 492 6.37 24.65 19.94
C VAL A 492 7.25 25.60 19.15
N ALA A 493 7.06 25.64 17.83
CA ALA A 493 7.72 26.62 16.97
C ALA A 493 7.00 27.96 17.08
N VAL A 494 7.76 29.04 17.18
CA VAL A 494 7.27 30.39 17.43
C VAL A 494 7.94 31.36 16.46
N ALA A 495 7.15 32.20 15.80
CA ALA A 495 7.65 33.23 14.91
C ALA A 495 7.00 34.58 15.24
N ALA A 496 7.78 35.65 15.10
CA ALA A 496 7.34 37.03 15.24
C ALA A 496 7.45 37.71 13.87
N ASP A 497 6.38 38.35 13.41
CA ASP A 497 6.42 39.18 12.21
C ASP A 497 7.00 40.59 12.49
N ALA A 498 7.00 41.45 11.48
CA ALA A 498 7.53 42.81 11.59
C ALA A 498 6.74 43.67 12.60
N SER A 499 5.43 43.48 12.75
CA SER A 499 4.55 44.25 13.64
C SER A 499 4.38 43.62 15.03
N ALA A 500 4.95 42.44 15.24
CA ALA A 500 4.89 41.70 16.50
C ALA A 500 5.32 42.53 17.71
N ALA A 501 4.55 42.41 18.79
CA ALA A 501 4.91 42.99 20.08
C ALA A 501 6.29 42.48 20.56
N GLN A 502 7.02 43.30 21.31
CA GLN A 502 8.37 42.96 21.80
C GLN A 502 8.41 41.66 22.64
N PHE A 503 7.32 41.35 23.33
CA PHE A 503 7.15 40.18 24.18
C PHE A 503 5.84 39.47 23.84
N ALA A 504 5.85 38.14 23.99
CA ALA A 504 4.63 37.34 23.97
C ALA A 504 4.72 36.17 24.96
N VAL A 505 3.57 35.60 25.27
CA VAL A 505 3.46 34.39 26.09
C VAL A 505 2.82 33.30 25.24
N VAL A 506 3.58 32.22 25.04
CA VAL A 506 3.11 30.99 24.41
C VAL A 506 2.56 30.07 25.49
N LYS A 507 1.31 29.64 25.36
CA LYS A 507 0.67 28.66 26.24
C LYS A 507 0.63 27.31 25.52
N LEU A 508 1.25 26.30 26.12
CA LEU A 508 1.10 24.90 25.70
C LEU A 508 0.08 24.20 26.60
N THR A 509 -0.81 23.43 25.99
CA THR A 509 -1.77 22.53 26.66
C THR A 509 -1.51 21.11 26.22
N ALA A 510 -1.39 20.17 27.17
CA ALA A 510 -1.29 18.73 26.92
C ALA A 510 -2.51 18.03 27.55
N VAL A 511 -3.17 17.16 26.78
CA VAL A 511 -4.37 16.40 27.20
C VAL A 511 -4.11 14.92 26.99
N SER A 512 -4.39 14.07 28.00
CA SER A 512 -4.32 12.62 27.85
C SER A 512 -5.40 12.10 26.90
N GLU A 513 -5.01 11.28 25.92
CA GLU A 513 -5.94 10.58 25.02
C GLU A 513 -6.65 9.41 25.71
N SER A 514 -6.08 8.87 26.79
CA SER A 514 -6.70 7.83 27.61
C SER A 514 -7.72 8.41 28.61
N ASP A 515 -7.47 9.60 29.15
CA ASP A 515 -8.36 10.28 30.10
C ASP A 515 -8.40 11.80 29.83
N PRO A 516 -9.36 12.29 29.03
CA PRO A 516 -9.46 13.69 28.67
C PRO A 516 -9.64 14.67 29.85
N SER A 517 -9.93 14.18 31.05
CA SER A 517 -9.95 15.00 32.27
C SER A 517 -8.55 15.37 32.78
N LYS A 518 -7.50 14.69 32.30
CA LYS A 518 -6.11 14.93 32.67
C LYS A 518 -5.50 15.92 31.69
N VAL A 519 -5.34 17.15 32.17
CA VAL A 519 -4.87 18.29 31.39
C VAL A 519 -3.73 18.97 32.14
N ALA A 520 -2.65 19.29 31.43
CA ALA A 520 -1.58 20.16 31.91
C ALA A 520 -1.48 21.39 31.02
N MET A 521 -1.17 22.54 31.63
CA MET A 521 -0.93 23.79 30.93
C MET A 521 0.36 24.42 31.44
N SER A 522 1.17 24.96 30.55
CA SER A 522 2.39 25.67 30.91
C SER A 522 2.66 26.81 29.94
N LEU A 523 3.48 27.77 30.39
CA LEU A 523 3.77 29.00 29.68
C LEU A 523 5.25 29.07 29.32
N CYS A 524 5.52 29.67 28.16
CA CYS A 524 6.85 30.02 27.67
C CYS A 524 6.83 31.50 27.30
N ARG A 525 7.76 32.29 27.86
CA ARG A 525 7.91 33.71 27.52
C ARG A 525 8.90 33.83 26.38
N VAL A 526 8.51 34.54 25.33
CA VAL A 526 9.33 34.80 24.15
C VAL A 526 9.54 36.30 23.97
N ARG A 527 10.67 36.66 23.37
CA ARG A 527 11.06 38.04 23.10
C ARG A 527 11.61 38.12 21.69
N LYS A 528 11.07 39.06 20.91
CA LYS A 528 11.53 39.37 19.55
C LYS A 528 12.98 39.82 19.52
#